data_AF-V4TPG4-F1
#
_entry.id   AF-V4TPG4-F1
#
_cell.length_a   1.000
_cell.length_b   1.000
_cell.length_c   1.000
_cell.angle_alpha   90.00
_cell.angle_beta   90.00
_cell.angle_gamma   90.00
#
_symmetry.space_group_name_H-M   'P 1'
#
loop_
_entity.id
_entity.type
_entity.pdbx_description
1 polymer ?
#
loop_
_entity_poly.entity_id
_entity_poly.type
_entity_poly.pdbx_seq_one_letter_code
_entity_poly.pdbx_strand_id
1 'polypeptide(L)'
;MLIRQARNFSKAYAAPLSSSLKTLFPSPADVVPGVAADVADVTGADDLVYTEPPVSSTVKPAMEPSLLQPGVVIYDGVCHLCHGGVKWVIRADKYRKIKFCCLQSQAAEPYLRLCGLDREDVLRRFLFVEGPGLYHQASTAALKVLSHLPLPYSALSSLLIIPRPLRDAVYDYIAKQRYHWFGKSEDCLVLKEKELLERFIDRDEMLGRS
;
A
#
# COMPACT_ATOMS: atom_id res chain seq x y z
N MET A 1 6.59 -45.37 -11.38
CA MET A 1 7.37 -45.77 -10.19
C MET A 1 8.23 -44.58 -9.79
N LEU A 2 7.75 -43.77 -8.85
CA LEU A 2 8.05 -43.85 -7.40
C LEU A 2 9.41 -43.22 -7.08
N ILE A 3 9.44 -41.93 -6.79
CA ILE A 3 9.42 -41.31 -5.44
C ILE A 3 10.83 -41.29 -4.81
N ARG A 4 11.36 -40.08 -4.55
CA ARG A 4 11.64 -39.64 -3.16
C ARG A 4 11.90 -38.13 -3.06
N GLN A 5 11.01 -37.51 -2.28
CA GLN A 5 11.12 -36.18 -1.68
C GLN A 5 12.06 -36.22 -0.46
N ALA A 6 12.65 -35.07 -0.15
CA ALA A 6 12.85 -34.53 1.22
C ALA A 6 12.98 -33.01 1.04
N ARG A 7 12.09 -32.10 1.46
CA ARG A 7 11.50 -31.81 2.78
C ARG A 7 12.53 -31.76 3.90
N ASN A 8 13.06 -30.55 4.15
CA ASN A 8 13.51 -30.14 5.48
C ASN A 8 12.56 -29.05 5.98
N PHE A 9 11.57 -29.50 6.74
CA PHE A 9 10.83 -28.73 7.74
C PHE A 9 11.41 -29.18 9.08
N SER A 10 11.97 -28.28 9.88
CA SER A 10 12.08 -28.52 11.31
C SER A 10 11.70 -27.26 12.08
N LYS A 11 10.59 -27.40 12.80
CA LYS A 11 10.15 -26.58 13.94
C LYS A 11 11.22 -26.63 15.05
N ALA A 12 11.20 -25.64 15.96
CA ALA A 12 10.86 -25.85 17.39
C ALA A 12 11.59 -24.90 18.38
N TYR A 13 10.77 -24.06 19.04
CA TYR A 13 10.66 -23.87 20.50
C TYR A 13 11.74 -23.22 21.39
N ALA A 14 11.23 -22.23 22.14
CA ALA A 14 11.33 -21.99 23.61
C ALA A 14 12.34 -20.98 24.17
N ALA A 15 11.85 -20.30 25.22
CA ALA A 15 12.30 -19.06 25.88
C ALA A 15 13.51 -19.20 26.84
N PRO A 16 13.90 -18.14 27.57
CA PRO A 16 13.28 -17.90 28.88
C PRO A 16 13.09 -16.43 29.30
N LEU A 17 12.27 -16.26 30.34
CA LEU A 17 12.10 -15.04 31.15
C LEU A 17 13.41 -14.62 31.86
N SER A 18 13.60 -13.31 32.05
CA SER A 18 13.98 -12.76 33.36
C SER A 18 13.78 -11.24 33.42
N SER A 19 13.28 -10.82 34.57
CA SER A 19 12.99 -9.48 35.07
C SER A 19 14.21 -8.57 35.24
N SER A 20 14.04 -7.26 35.08
CA SER A 20 14.34 -6.29 36.15
C SER A 20 13.99 -4.85 35.76
N LEU A 21 13.39 -4.16 36.73
CA LEU A 21 13.20 -2.71 36.79
C LEU A 21 14.52 -1.95 36.56
N LYS A 22 14.43 -0.76 35.95
CA LYS A 22 14.87 0.51 36.56
C LYS A 22 14.52 1.70 35.67
N THR A 23 13.63 2.53 36.20
CA THR A 23 13.54 3.98 36.02
C THR A 23 14.91 4.64 36.04
N LEU A 24 15.15 5.64 35.18
CA LEU A 24 15.91 6.85 35.52
C LEU A 24 15.77 7.93 34.44
N PHE A 25 15.15 9.02 34.86
CA PHE A 25 15.11 10.33 34.24
C PHE A 25 16.54 10.87 34.02
N PRO A 26 16.81 11.63 32.93
CA PRO A 26 17.97 12.50 32.89
C PRO A 26 17.66 13.86 33.56
N SER A 27 18.51 14.22 34.52
CA SER A 27 18.62 15.54 35.14
C SER A 27 19.28 16.54 34.17
N PRO A 28 18.92 17.83 34.22
CA PRO A 28 19.55 18.90 33.46
C PRO A 28 20.71 19.53 34.26
N ALA A 29 21.84 19.81 33.63
CA ALA A 29 22.83 20.81 34.06
C ALA A 29 23.87 21.00 32.94
N ASP A 30 24.47 22.19 32.91
CA ASP A 30 25.45 22.74 31.96
C ASP A 30 24.77 23.33 30.71
N VAL A 31 24.57 24.66 30.58
CA VAL A 31 25.62 25.69 30.53
C VAL A 31 25.15 27.07 31.06
N VAL A 32 26.12 27.72 31.70
CA VAL A 32 26.34 29.02 32.38
C VAL A 32 25.94 30.32 31.61
N PRO A 33 25.83 31.50 32.30
CA PRO A 33 25.01 32.67 31.94
C PRO A 33 25.79 33.95 31.56
N GLY A 34 25.04 35.06 31.33
CA GLY A 34 25.51 36.45 31.26
C GLY A 34 25.26 37.07 29.87
N VAL A 35 24.73 38.28 29.68
CA VAL A 35 24.96 39.55 30.38
C VAL A 35 23.72 40.46 30.22
N ALA A 36 23.58 41.39 31.17
CA ALA A 36 22.48 42.33 31.43
C ALA A 36 22.45 43.59 30.53
N ALA A 37 21.45 44.45 30.84
CA ALA A 37 21.15 45.84 30.40
C ALA A 37 20.14 45.94 29.23
N ASP A 38 19.16 46.84 29.20
CA ASP A 38 18.60 47.79 30.16
C ASP A 38 17.23 48.27 29.66
N VAL A 39 16.45 48.83 30.58
CA VAL A 39 15.18 49.60 30.52
C VAL A 39 14.74 50.29 29.21
N ALA A 40 13.43 50.24 28.90
CA ALA A 40 12.53 51.41 28.87
C ALA A 40 11.11 51.09 28.34
N ASP A 41 10.13 51.64 29.06
CA ASP A 41 8.69 51.74 28.83
C ASP A 41 8.36 52.75 27.71
N VAL A 42 7.52 52.41 26.72
CA VAL A 42 6.72 53.38 25.93
C VAL A 42 5.40 52.74 25.46
N THR A 43 4.37 53.52 25.72
CA THR A 43 2.94 53.48 25.38
C THR A 43 2.56 53.26 23.91
N GLY A 44 1.35 52.71 23.70
CA GLY A 44 0.36 53.33 22.81
C GLY A 44 0.15 52.71 21.42
N ALA A 45 -1.08 52.20 21.24
CA ALA A 45 -1.94 52.24 20.05
C ALA A 45 -1.40 51.83 18.67
N ASP A 46 -2.10 50.83 18.12
CA ASP A 46 -2.46 50.67 16.70
C ASP A 46 -1.32 50.65 15.67
N ASP A 47 -0.90 49.44 15.27
CA ASP A 47 -0.77 49.17 13.85
C ASP A 47 -0.81 47.66 13.52
N LEU A 48 -1.56 47.36 12.46
CA LEU A 48 -1.84 46.04 11.93
C LEU A 48 -0.60 45.47 11.24
N VAL A 49 -0.01 44.41 11.79
CA VAL A 49 0.90 43.55 11.02
C VAL A 49 0.54 42.09 11.24
N TYR A 50 -0.19 41.56 10.25
CA TYR A 50 -0.38 40.15 9.98
C TYR A 50 1.01 39.53 9.77
N THR A 51 1.56 38.89 10.80
CA THR A 51 2.73 38.03 10.63
C THR A 51 2.19 36.61 10.57
N GLU A 52 2.15 36.05 9.37
CA GLU A 52 1.86 34.63 9.18
C GLU A 52 2.87 33.79 9.99
N PRO A 53 2.44 32.77 10.76
CA PRO A 53 3.37 31.82 11.33
C PRO A 53 4.03 31.02 10.20
N PRO A 54 5.35 30.75 10.27
CA PRO A 54 6.06 30.05 9.22
C PRO A 54 5.52 28.63 9.05
N VAL A 55 5.01 28.35 7.85
CA VAL A 55 4.67 27.00 7.37
C VAL A 55 5.97 26.20 7.24
N SER A 56 6.40 25.56 8.33
CA SER A 56 7.55 24.66 8.32
C SER A 56 7.10 23.21 8.16
N SER A 57 6.94 22.87 6.89
CA SER A 57 6.99 21.56 6.27
C SER A 57 7.97 20.60 6.96
N THR A 58 7.46 19.55 7.60
CA THR A 58 8.00 18.16 7.58
C THR A 58 7.19 17.28 8.54
N VAL A 59 5.93 17.02 8.21
CA VAL A 59 5.27 15.82 8.73
C VAL A 59 5.29 14.82 7.58
N LYS A 60 6.27 13.91 7.58
CA LYS A 60 6.10 12.63 6.87
C LYS A 60 4.79 12.04 7.42
N PRO A 61 3.75 11.81 6.61
CA PRO A 61 2.61 11.08 7.10
C PRO A 61 3.06 9.62 7.19
N ALA A 62 3.65 9.25 8.32
CA ALA A 62 3.65 7.87 8.74
C ALA A 62 2.18 7.52 9.02
N MET A 63 1.48 7.12 7.97
CA MET A 63 0.09 6.67 8.07
C MET A 63 0.09 5.42 8.95
N GLU A 64 -0.44 5.57 10.15
CA GLU A 64 -0.58 4.50 11.13
C GLU A 64 -1.41 3.33 10.54
N PRO A 65 -1.04 2.07 10.80
CA PRO A 65 -1.64 0.87 10.18
C PRO A 65 -3.15 0.71 10.35
N SER A 66 -3.74 1.42 11.32
CA SER A 66 -5.16 1.37 11.67
C SER A 66 -6.08 2.10 10.67
N LEU A 67 -5.54 2.81 9.67
CA LEU A 67 -6.31 3.54 8.66
C LEU A 67 -6.39 2.85 7.29
N LEU A 68 -5.78 1.67 7.11
CA LEU A 68 -5.81 1.02 5.82
C LEU A 68 -7.17 0.43 5.49
N GLN A 69 -7.67 0.80 4.31
CA GLN A 69 -8.95 0.34 3.82
C GLN A 69 -8.85 -1.12 3.35
N PRO A 70 -9.81 -1.99 3.72
CA PRO A 70 -9.89 -3.34 3.18
C PRO A 70 -10.38 -3.35 1.72
N GLY A 71 -10.15 -4.46 1.03
CA GLY A 71 -10.63 -4.66 -0.34
C GLY A 71 -9.85 -3.87 -1.38
N VAL A 72 -8.54 -3.71 -1.19
CA VAL A 72 -7.67 -2.92 -2.07
C VAL A 72 -6.86 -3.83 -2.99
N VAL A 73 -6.90 -3.55 -4.29
CA VAL A 73 -6.06 -4.18 -5.31
C VAL A 73 -4.88 -3.27 -5.62
N ILE A 74 -3.67 -3.76 -5.39
CA ILE A 74 -2.41 -3.07 -5.74
C ILE A 74 -1.83 -3.71 -6.98
N TYR A 75 -1.60 -2.92 -8.02
CA TYR A 75 -1.18 -3.41 -9.32
C TYR A 75 -0.20 -2.45 -10.01
N ASP A 76 0.41 -2.93 -11.10
CA ASP A 76 1.32 -2.14 -11.91
C ASP A 76 0.57 -1.18 -12.86
N GLY A 77 0.60 0.12 -12.55
CA GLY A 77 -0.10 1.18 -13.29
C GLY A 77 0.45 1.49 -14.69
N VAL A 78 1.66 1.01 -15.02
CA VAL A 78 2.26 1.20 -16.36
C VAL A 78 1.98 0.03 -17.31
N CYS A 79 1.49 -1.10 -16.80
CA CYS A 79 1.21 -2.29 -17.58
C CYS A 79 -0.17 -2.22 -18.26
N HIS A 80 -0.20 -2.34 -19.59
CA HIS A 80 -1.44 -2.28 -20.37
C HIS A 80 -2.43 -3.39 -20.01
N LEU A 81 -1.93 -4.61 -19.76
CA LEU A 81 -2.76 -5.75 -19.34
C LEU A 81 -3.40 -5.49 -17.98
N CYS A 82 -2.62 -5.01 -17.01
CA CYS A 82 -3.12 -4.75 -15.66
C CYS A 82 -4.14 -3.61 -15.67
N HIS A 83 -3.88 -2.53 -16.41
CA HIS A 83 -4.84 -1.43 -16.61
C HIS A 83 -6.15 -1.92 -17.23
N GLY A 84 -6.07 -2.73 -18.30
CA GLY A 84 -7.25 -3.34 -18.92
C GLY A 84 -8.06 -4.21 -17.95
N GLY A 85 -7.36 -5.01 -17.13
CA GLY A 85 -7.98 -5.81 -16.06
C GLY A 85 -8.68 -4.95 -15.01
N VAL A 86 -8.03 -3.90 -14.52
CA VAL A 86 -8.61 -2.98 -13.52
C VAL A 86 -9.85 -2.28 -14.08
N LYS A 87 -9.80 -1.79 -15.32
CA LYS A 87 -10.97 -1.22 -16.00
C LYS A 87 -12.14 -2.19 -16.06
N TRP A 88 -11.85 -3.45 -16.38
CA TRP A 88 -12.87 -4.49 -16.42
C TRP A 88 -13.48 -4.73 -15.04
N VAL A 89 -12.65 -4.84 -13.99
CA VAL A 89 -13.13 -5.01 -12.61
C VAL A 89 -13.97 -3.81 -12.16
N ILE A 90 -13.55 -2.58 -12.43
CA ILE A 90 -14.32 -1.36 -12.08
C ILE A 90 -15.72 -1.39 -12.70
N ARG A 91 -15.83 -1.81 -13.96
CA ARG A 91 -17.13 -1.92 -14.67
C ARG A 91 -17.99 -3.05 -14.11
N ALA A 92 -17.39 -4.16 -13.71
CA ALA A 92 -18.11 -5.32 -13.21
C ALA A 92 -18.52 -5.17 -11.73
N ASP A 93 -17.74 -4.44 -10.93
CA ASP A 93 -18.01 -4.13 -9.53
C ASP A 93 -19.07 -3.02 -9.38
N LYS A 94 -20.33 -3.42 -9.55
CA LYS A 94 -21.51 -2.54 -9.40
C LYS A 94 -21.68 -1.98 -7.99
N TYR A 95 -21.20 -2.70 -6.97
CA TYR A 95 -21.39 -2.33 -5.55
C TYR A 95 -20.24 -1.50 -4.98
N ARG A 96 -19.25 -1.14 -5.80
CA ARG A 96 -18.07 -0.36 -5.38
C ARG A 96 -17.32 -0.96 -4.18
N LYS A 97 -17.28 -2.28 -4.09
CA LYS A 97 -16.64 -3.00 -2.97
C LYS A 97 -15.11 -3.02 -3.07
N ILE A 98 -14.59 -2.88 -4.29
CA ILE A 98 -13.16 -3.01 -4.56
C ILE A 98 -12.59 -1.64 -4.89
N LYS A 99 -11.47 -1.33 -4.22
CA LYS A 99 -10.68 -0.13 -4.46
C LYS A 99 -9.33 -0.51 -5.06
N PHE A 100 -8.70 0.45 -5.71
CA PHE A 100 -7.45 0.23 -6.43
C PHE A 100 -6.36 1.18 -5.93
N CYS A 101 -5.12 0.74 -6.04
CA CYS A 101 -3.95 1.55 -5.75
C CYS A 101 -2.86 1.23 -6.76
N CYS A 102 -2.21 2.25 -7.32
CA CYS A 102 -1.09 2.04 -8.21
C CYS A 102 0.15 1.71 -7.39
N LEU A 103 0.92 0.71 -7.82
CA LEU A 103 2.16 0.33 -7.15
C LEU A 103 3.21 1.46 -7.15
N GLN A 104 3.11 2.43 -8.06
CA GLN A 104 4.01 3.59 -8.16
C GLN A 104 3.68 4.72 -7.17
N SER A 105 2.53 4.67 -6.50
CA SER A 105 2.10 5.66 -5.49
C SER A 105 2.77 5.41 -4.14
N GLN A 106 2.88 6.47 -3.32
CA GLN A 106 3.28 6.39 -1.91
C GLN A 106 2.20 5.72 -1.04
N ALA A 107 0.93 5.83 -1.42
CA ALA A 107 -0.18 5.17 -0.72
C ALA A 107 -0.08 3.64 -0.72
N ALA A 108 0.68 3.04 -1.65
CA ALA A 108 0.93 1.59 -1.67
C ALA A 108 1.89 1.12 -0.56
N GLU A 109 2.81 1.98 -0.09
CA GLU A 109 3.82 1.61 0.91
C GLU A 109 3.28 0.98 2.19
N PRO A 110 2.28 1.57 2.89
CA PRO A 110 1.79 1.00 4.13
C PRO A 110 1.16 -0.38 3.92
N TYR A 111 0.52 -0.63 2.77
CA TYR A 111 -0.02 -1.95 2.44
C TYR A 111 1.09 -2.98 2.23
N LEU A 112 2.15 -2.61 1.52
CA LEU A 112 3.32 -3.47 1.29
C LEU A 112 4.01 -3.83 2.62
N ARG A 113 4.22 -2.83 3.49
CA ARG A 113 4.82 -3.03 4.82
C ARG A 113 4.00 -3.97 5.69
N LEU A 114 2.67 -3.83 5.69
CA LEU A 114 1.78 -4.72 6.44
C LEU A 114 1.77 -6.15 5.91
N CYS A 115 1.97 -6.33 4.61
CA CYS A 115 2.06 -7.65 4.01
C CYS A 115 3.46 -8.28 4.13
N GLY A 116 4.48 -7.48 4.50
CA GLY A 116 5.88 -7.88 4.50
C GLY A 116 6.39 -8.17 3.08
N LEU A 117 5.93 -7.42 2.08
CA LEU A 117 6.26 -7.60 0.67
C LEU A 117 7.03 -6.41 0.12
N ASP A 118 7.93 -6.67 -0.82
CA ASP A 118 8.61 -5.62 -1.58
C ASP A 118 7.84 -5.24 -2.85
N ARG A 119 8.19 -4.11 -3.45
CA ARG A 119 7.53 -3.63 -4.68
C ARG A 119 7.75 -4.62 -5.83
N GLU A 120 8.91 -5.28 -5.87
CA GLU A 120 9.29 -6.25 -6.91
C GLU A 120 8.39 -7.49 -6.91
N ASP A 121 7.88 -7.89 -5.74
CA ASP A 121 6.93 -9.00 -5.63
C ASP A 121 5.59 -8.62 -6.26
N VAL A 122 5.10 -7.42 -5.95
CA VAL A 122 3.82 -6.91 -6.47
C VAL A 122 3.90 -6.56 -7.95
N LEU A 123 5.08 -6.13 -8.42
CA LEU A 123 5.35 -5.95 -9.84
C LEU A 123 5.12 -7.28 -10.57
N ARG A 124 5.66 -8.40 -10.08
CA ARG A 124 5.48 -9.70 -10.73
C ARG A 124 4.05 -10.23 -10.61
N ARG A 125 3.46 -10.10 -9.43
CA ARG A 125 2.15 -10.65 -9.08
C ARG A 125 1.35 -9.59 -8.34
N PHE A 126 0.31 -9.06 -8.95
CA PHE A 126 -0.52 -8.05 -8.28
C PHE A 126 -1.06 -8.59 -6.95
N LEU A 127 -1.36 -7.67 -6.04
CA LEU A 127 -1.74 -7.94 -4.67
C LEU A 127 -3.22 -7.59 -4.45
N PHE A 128 -3.94 -8.43 -3.72
CA PHE A 128 -5.26 -8.11 -3.19
C PHE A 128 -5.23 -8.18 -1.67
N VAL A 129 -5.57 -7.07 -1.01
CA VAL A 129 -5.59 -6.94 0.45
C VAL A 129 -7.05 -6.97 0.90
N GLU A 130 -7.47 -8.06 1.52
CA GLU A 130 -8.83 -8.22 2.06
C GLU A 130 -8.98 -7.52 3.41
N GLY A 131 -7.91 -7.42 4.18
CA GLY A 131 -7.90 -6.77 5.49
C GLY A 131 -6.53 -6.79 6.14
N PRO A 132 -6.43 -6.38 7.42
CA PRO A 132 -5.16 -6.31 8.14
C PRO A 132 -4.46 -7.67 8.17
N GLY A 133 -3.30 -7.77 7.52
CA GLY A 133 -2.52 -9.01 7.44
C GLY A 133 -3.12 -10.12 6.56
N LEU A 134 -4.30 -9.92 5.96
CA LEU A 134 -4.91 -10.88 5.05
C LEU A 134 -4.77 -10.39 3.61
N TYR A 135 -3.85 -11.01 2.89
CA TYR A 135 -3.58 -10.70 1.49
C TYR A 135 -3.46 -11.95 0.62
N HIS A 136 -3.67 -11.75 -0.67
CA HIS A 136 -3.56 -12.76 -1.70
C HIS A 136 -2.76 -12.22 -2.89
N GLN A 137 -2.03 -13.11 -3.57
CA GLN A 137 -1.25 -12.78 -4.76
C GLN A 137 -1.70 -13.62 -5.97
N ALA A 138 -1.34 -13.15 -7.17
CA ALA A 138 -1.47 -13.87 -8.44
C ALA A 138 -2.87 -14.44 -8.72
N SER A 139 -2.96 -15.73 -9.07
CA SER A 139 -4.22 -16.36 -9.44
C SER A 139 -5.22 -16.37 -8.27
N THR A 140 -4.73 -16.51 -7.04
CA THR A 140 -5.59 -16.53 -5.85
C THR A 140 -6.15 -15.13 -5.60
N ALA A 141 -5.36 -14.08 -5.80
CA ALA A 141 -5.85 -12.70 -5.74
C ALA A 141 -6.96 -12.45 -6.78
N ALA A 142 -6.75 -12.89 -8.03
CA ALA A 142 -7.74 -12.73 -9.10
C ALA A 142 -9.07 -13.42 -8.77
N LEU A 143 -9.01 -14.67 -8.29
CA LEU A 143 -10.20 -15.44 -7.94
C LEU A 143 -10.92 -14.87 -6.72
N LYS A 144 -10.18 -14.33 -5.74
CA LYS A 144 -10.76 -13.64 -4.58
C LYS A 144 -11.43 -12.34 -4.98
N VAL A 145 -10.80 -11.52 -5.81
CA VAL A 145 -11.42 -10.35 -6.44
C VAL A 145 -12.74 -10.75 -7.09
N LEU A 146 -12.73 -11.78 -7.95
CA LEU A 146 -13.95 -12.30 -8.61
C LEU A 146 -15.04 -12.70 -7.62
N SER A 147 -14.70 -13.28 -6.46
CA SER A 147 -15.68 -13.66 -5.45
C SER A 147 -16.46 -12.48 -4.87
N HIS A 148 -15.84 -11.29 -4.82
CA HIS A 148 -16.48 -10.06 -4.33
C HIS A 148 -17.38 -9.38 -5.37
N LEU A 149 -17.29 -9.76 -6.65
CA LEU A 149 -18.11 -9.24 -7.73
C LEU A 149 -19.53 -9.84 -7.68
N PRO A 150 -20.55 -9.18 -8.27
CA PRO A 150 -21.88 -9.77 -8.42
C PRO A 150 -21.87 -11.04 -9.28
N LEU A 151 -22.92 -11.86 -9.15
CA LEU A 151 -23.19 -12.94 -10.11
C LEU A 151 -23.37 -12.35 -11.53
N PRO A 152 -22.88 -13.02 -12.59
CA PRO A 152 -22.31 -14.38 -12.60
C PRO A 152 -20.82 -14.47 -12.26
N TYR A 153 -20.11 -13.35 -12.12
CA TYR A 153 -18.65 -13.34 -11.94
C TYR A 153 -18.21 -14.03 -10.64
N SER A 154 -18.98 -13.88 -9.57
CA SER A 154 -18.71 -14.60 -8.31
C SER A 154 -18.65 -16.12 -8.51
N ALA A 155 -19.41 -16.69 -9.45
CA ALA A 155 -19.37 -18.13 -9.73
C ALA A 155 -18.01 -18.60 -10.27
N LEU A 156 -17.25 -17.73 -10.97
CA LEU A 156 -15.90 -18.05 -11.44
C LEU A 156 -14.90 -18.23 -10.30
N SER A 157 -15.20 -17.73 -9.10
CA SER A 157 -14.38 -18.01 -7.91
C SER A 157 -14.36 -19.50 -7.54
N SER A 158 -15.32 -20.30 -8.03
CA SER A 158 -15.32 -21.76 -7.89
C SER A 158 -14.08 -22.43 -8.52
N LEU A 159 -13.41 -21.77 -9.46
CA LEU A 159 -12.12 -22.21 -10.02
C LEU A 159 -10.99 -22.26 -8.98
N LEU A 160 -11.22 -21.77 -7.75
CA LEU A 160 -10.35 -22.04 -6.60
C LEU A 160 -10.18 -23.53 -6.30
N ILE A 161 -11.08 -24.40 -6.80
CA ILE A 161 -10.95 -25.86 -6.73
C ILE A 161 -9.75 -26.39 -7.51
N ILE A 162 -9.31 -25.67 -8.56
CA ILE A 162 -8.14 -26.05 -9.35
C ILE A 162 -6.89 -25.90 -8.47
N PRO A 163 -5.97 -26.89 -8.43
CA PRO A 163 -4.78 -26.82 -7.61
C PRO A 163 -3.95 -25.55 -7.85
N ARG A 164 -3.55 -24.88 -6.77
CA ARG A 164 -2.72 -23.65 -6.81
C ARG A 164 -1.53 -23.72 -7.77
N PRO A 165 -0.69 -24.78 -7.78
CA PRO A 165 0.50 -24.78 -8.64
C PRO A 165 0.15 -24.72 -10.14
N LEU A 166 -0.97 -25.31 -10.55
CA LEU A 166 -1.38 -25.27 -11.96
C LEU A 166 -1.83 -23.87 -12.37
N ARG A 167 -2.71 -23.27 -11.57
CA ARG A 167 -3.22 -21.91 -11.86
C ARG A 167 -2.15 -20.84 -11.72
N ASP A 168 -1.23 -20.99 -10.76
CA ASP A 168 -0.10 -20.06 -10.60
C ASP A 168 0.94 -20.23 -11.72
N ALA A 169 1.17 -21.45 -12.23
CA ALA A 169 2.04 -21.64 -13.40
C ALA A 169 1.51 -20.95 -14.66
N VAL A 170 0.21 -21.07 -14.92
CA VAL A 170 -0.45 -20.36 -16.03
C VAL A 170 -0.38 -18.84 -15.82
N TYR A 171 -0.65 -18.39 -14.59
CA TYR A 171 -0.54 -16.97 -14.25
C TYR A 171 0.89 -16.45 -14.49
N ASP A 172 1.90 -17.14 -13.99
CA ASP A 172 3.29 -16.74 -14.08
C ASP A 172 3.77 -16.72 -15.54
N TYR A 173 3.26 -17.60 -16.39
CA TYR A 173 3.53 -17.56 -17.83
C TYR A 173 2.99 -16.28 -18.47
N ILE A 174 1.72 -15.93 -18.19
CA ILE A 174 1.11 -14.69 -18.71
C ILE A 174 1.84 -13.46 -18.13
N ALA A 175 2.17 -13.47 -16.84
CA ALA A 175 2.84 -12.37 -16.17
C ALA A 175 4.22 -12.06 -16.78
N LYS A 176 4.98 -13.10 -17.17
CA LYS A 176 6.26 -12.93 -17.87
C LYS A 176 6.08 -12.32 -19.26
N GLN A 177 5.01 -12.69 -19.95
CA GLN A 177 4.79 -12.30 -21.33
C GLN A 177 4.00 -10.98 -21.49
N ARG A 178 3.44 -10.45 -20.40
CA ARG A 178 2.51 -9.31 -20.41
C ARG A 178 3.05 -8.07 -21.15
N TYR A 179 4.32 -7.73 -20.94
CA TYR A 179 4.92 -6.56 -21.57
C TYR A 179 5.24 -6.80 -23.05
N HIS A 180 5.52 -8.04 -23.43
CA HIS A 180 5.79 -8.39 -24.82
C HIS A 180 4.51 -8.40 -25.66
N TRP A 181 3.40 -8.88 -25.09
CA TRP A 181 2.12 -8.96 -25.81
C TRP A 181 1.29 -7.68 -25.74
N PHE A 182 1.27 -7.00 -24.60
CA PHE A 182 0.38 -5.85 -24.38
C PHE A 182 1.12 -4.52 -24.34
N GLY A 183 2.43 -4.52 -24.09
CA GLY A 183 3.23 -3.30 -23.94
C GLY A 183 3.19 -2.71 -22.53
N LYS A 184 3.91 -1.60 -22.38
CA LYS A 184 3.96 -0.75 -21.18
C LYS A 184 3.92 0.72 -21.60
N SER A 185 3.43 1.57 -20.71
CA SER A 185 3.49 3.03 -20.85
C SER A 185 4.62 3.61 -19.97
N GLU A 186 5.07 4.82 -20.29
CA GLU A 186 6.02 5.55 -19.44
C GLU A 186 5.32 6.12 -18.19
N ASP A 187 4.06 6.56 -18.35
CA ASP A 187 3.23 7.10 -17.28
C ASP A 187 2.12 6.14 -16.85
N CYS A 188 1.59 6.37 -15.66
CA CYS A 188 0.46 5.61 -15.14
C CYS A 188 -0.81 5.84 -16.01
N LEU A 189 -1.35 4.75 -16.55
CA LEU A 189 -2.47 4.80 -17.52
C LEU A 189 -3.76 5.35 -16.94
N VAL A 190 -3.99 5.19 -15.64
CA VAL A 190 -5.18 5.67 -14.93
C VAL A 190 -5.32 7.19 -15.01
N LEU A 191 -4.21 7.94 -15.05
CA LEU A 191 -4.22 9.40 -15.16
C LEU A 191 -4.95 9.88 -16.42
N LYS A 192 -4.96 9.05 -17.46
CA LYS A 192 -5.63 9.35 -18.75
C LYS A 192 -7.15 9.21 -18.65
N GLU A 193 -7.68 8.52 -17.65
CA GLU A 193 -9.10 8.18 -17.52
C GLU A 193 -9.67 8.71 -16.20
N LYS A 194 -9.96 10.01 -16.16
CA LYS A 194 -10.34 10.71 -14.94
C LYS A 194 -11.57 10.15 -14.23
N GLU A 195 -12.51 9.57 -14.96
CA GLU A 195 -13.72 8.94 -14.41
C GLU A 195 -13.42 7.72 -13.51
N LEU A 196 -12.30 7.04 -13.74
CA LEU A 196 -11.93 5.86 -12.97
C LEU A 196 -11.27 6.20 -11.63
N LEU A 197 -10.71 7.41 -11.51
CA LEU A 197 -9.95 7.87 -10.34
C LEU A 197 -10.75 7.81 -9.04
N GLU A 198 -12.09 7.90 -9.09
CA GLU A 198 -12.93 7.77 -7.88
C GLU A 198 -12.79 6.41 -7.18
N ARG A 199 -12.31 5.38 -7.89
CA ARG A 199 -12.09 4.04 -7.33
C ARG A 199 -10.70 3.86 -6.73
N PHE A 200 -9.84 4.86 -6.85
CA PHE A 200 -8.45 4.82 -6.43
C PHE A 200 -8.27 5.49 -5.07
N ILE A 201 -7.55 4.83 -4.18
CA ILE A 201 -7.24 5.40 -2.86
C ILE A 201 -6.14 6.46 -2.92
N ASP A 202 -5.34 6.43 -3.98
CA ASP A 202 -4.21 7.31 -4.29
C ASP A 202 -4.58 8.46 -5.23
N ARG A 203 -5.87 8.70 -5.46
CA ARG A 203 -6.37 9.70 -6.43
C ARG A 203 -5.71 11.07 -6.30
N ASP A 204 -5.63 11.61 -5.08
CA ASP A 204 -5.11 12.97 -4.86
C ASP A 204 -3.61 13.05 -5.15
N GLU A 205 -2.86 12.00 -4.80
CA GLU A 205 -1.44 11.89 -5.13
C GLU A 205 -1.21 11.79 -6.64
N MET A 206 -2.05 11.01 -7.32
CA MET A 206 -2.00 10.82 -8.76
C MET A 206 -2.28 12.14 -9.51
N LEU A 207 -3.28 12.91 -9.08
CA LEU A 207 -3.63 14.20 -9.69
C LEU A 207 -2.60 15.30 -9.40
N GLY A 208 -1.92 15.26 -8.24
CA GLY A 208 -0.88 16.22 -7.89
C GLY A 208 0.44 16.04 -8.65
N ARG A 209 0.60 14.95 -9.39
CA ARG A 209 1.82 14.63 -10.17
C ARG A 209 1.70 14.93 -11.68
N SER A 210 0.52 15.33 -12.18
CA SER A 210 0.28 15.68 -13.59
C SER A 210 0.38 17.17 -13.83
#